data_AF-A0A158KU08-F1
#
_entry.id   AF-A0A158KU08-F1
#
_cell.length_a   1.000
_cell.length_b   1.000
_cell.length_c   1.000
_cell.angle_alpha   90.00
_cell.angle_beta   90.00
_cell.angle_gamma   90.00
#
_symmetry.space_group_name_H-M   'P 1'
#
loop_
_entity.id
_entity.type
_entity.pdbx_description
1 polymer ?
#
loop_
_entity_poly.entity_id
_entity_poly.type
_entity_poly.pdbx_seq_one_letter_code
_entity_poly.pdbx_strand_id
1 'polypeptide(L)' 'MDLEAESEWLRKADRDIEAGRARIERQKAIVIRLESGGHDIESAVALLKSLRGALEAMTAHRVLIEEHVAHLQRGRKKPS' A
#
# COMPACT_ATOMS: atom_id res chain seq x y z
N MET A 1 -20.30 -8.79 9.90
CA MET A 1 -19.54 -8.32 8.73
C MET A 1 -19.74 -9.31 7.61
N ASP A 2 -20.01 -8.84 6.40
CA ASP A 2 -20.26 -9.68 5.23
C ASP A 2 -18.97 -9.86 4.42
N LEU A 3 -18.75 -11.05 3.86
CA LEU A 3 -17.57 -11.39 3.06
C LEU A 3 -17.43 -10.52 1.80
N GLU A 4 -18.56 -10.01 1.29
CA GLU A 4 -18.57 -9.13 0.12
C GLU A 4 -17.92 -7.78 0.43
N ALA A 5 -18.32 -7.12 1.53
CA ALA A 5 -17.71 -5.88 1.99
C ALA A 5 -16.20 -6.04 2.24
N GLU A 6 -15.81 -7.14 2.86
CA GLU A 6 -14.41 -7.42 3.17
C GLU A 6 -13.56 -7.68 1.91
N SER A 7 -14.17 -8.28 0.88
CA SER A 7 -13.54 -8.44 -0.44
C SER A 7 -13.37 -7.11 -1.18
N GLU A 8 -14.31 -6.17 -1.00
CA GLU A 8 -14.18 -4.81 -1.54
C GLU A 8 -13.04 -4.03 -0.86
N TRP A 9 -12.90 -4.17 0.46
CA TRP A 9 -11.79 -3.60 1.21
C TRP A 9 -10.44 -4.13 0.72
N LEU A 10 -10.32 -5.43 0.44
CA LEU A 10 -9.11 -6.01 -0.17
C LEU A 10 -8.80 -5.39 -1.54
N ARG A 11 -9.79 -5.34 -2.44
CA ARG A 11 -9.60 -4.74 -3.77
C ARG A 11 -9.21 -3.26 -3.68
N LYS A 12 -9.74 -2.53 -2.70
CA LYS A 12 -9.34 -1.14 -2.46
C LYS A 12 -7.91 -1.06 -1.96
N ALA A 13 -7.52 -1.90 -1.00
CA ALA A 13 -6.15 -1.96 -0.49
C ALA A 13 -5.15 -2.29 -1.61
N ASP A 14 -5.48 -3.22 -2.50
CA ASP A 14 -4.69 -3.53 -3.70
C ASP A 14 -4.44 -2.31 -4.58
N ARG A 15 -5.53 -1.58 -4.93
CA ARG A 15 -5.44 -0.36 -5.76
C ARG A 15 -4.62 0.74 -5.08
N ASP A 16 -4.81 0.94 -3.77
CA ASP A 16 -4.10 1.96 -3.00
C ASP A 16 -2.59 1.64 -2.94
N ILE A 17 -2.23 0.36 -2.78
CA ILE A 17 -0.84 -0.12 -2.82
C ILE A 17 -0.23 0.10 -4.20
N GLU A 18 -0.93 -0.25 -5.28
CA GLU A 18 -0.43 -0.06 -6.64
C GLU A 18 -0.23 1.43 -6.96
N ALA A 19 -1.19 2.28 -6.59
CA ALA A 19 -1.06 3.72 -6.72
C ALA A 19 0.12 4.26 -5.89
N GLY A 20 0.34 3.72 -4.69
CA GLY A 20 1.49 4.03 -3.83
C GLY A 20 2.83 3.67 -4.47
N ARG A 21 2.94 2.48 -5.05
CA ARG A 21 4.13 2.05 -5.82
C ARG A 21 4.40 2.98 -6.99
N ALA A 22 3.39 3.32 -7.78
CA ALA A 22 3.52 4.25 -8.89
C ALA A 22 3.98 5.65 -8.45
N ARG A 23 3.51 6.13 -7.29
CA ARG A 23 3.97 7.40 -6.69
C ARG A 23 5.44 7.34 -6.29
N ILE A 24 5.89 6.23 -5.69
CA ILE A 24 7.30 6.03 -5.31
C ILE A 24 8.20 6.08 -6.54
N GLU A 25 7.84 5.40 -7.63
CA GLU A 25 8.65 5.41 -8.86
C GLU A 25 8.73 6.81 -9.48
N ARG A 26 7.63 7.55 -9.51
CA ARG A 26 7.65 8.96 -9.94
C ARG A 26 8.54 9.82 -9.04
N GLN A 27 8.47 9.63 -7.72
CA GLN A 27 9.30 10.40 -6.79
C GLN A 27 10.79 10.07 -6.93
N LYS A 28 11.16 8.81 -7.18
CA LYS A 28 12.55 8.44 -7.51
C LYS A 28 13.05 9.17 -8.75
N ALA A 29 12.23 9.23 -9.81
CA ALA A 29 12.59 9.94 -11.03
C ALA A 29 12.78 11.46 -10.78
N ILE A 30 11.96 12.06 -9.91
CA ILE A 30 12.11 13.45 -9.49
C ILE A 30 13.43 13.66 -8.76
N VAL A 31 13.78 12.79 -7.80
CA VAL A 31 15.06 12.88 -7.06
C VAL A 31 16.25 12.83 -8.03
N ILE A 32 16.27 11.85 -8.94
CA ILE A 32 17.34 11.72 -9.94
C ILE A 32 17.46 12.98 -10.80
N ARG A 33 16.32 13.54 -11.25
CA ARG A 33 16.30 14.76 -12.05
C ARG A 33 16.85 15.95 -11.28
N LEU A 34 16.46 16.14 -10.02
CA LEU A 34 16.93 17.24 -9.19
C LEU A 34 18.43 17.13 -8.91
N GLU A 35 18.90 15.92 -8.58
CA GLU A 35 20.31 15.63 -8.36
C GLU A 35 21.15 15.93 -9.61
N SER A 36 20.70 15.49 -10.78
CA SER A 36 21.39 15.77 -12.05
C SER A 36 21.43 17.26 -12.42
N GLY A 37 20.49 18.05 -11.91
CA GLY A 37 20.44 19.50 -12.08
C GLY A 37 21.26 20.26 -11.03
N GLY A 38 21.91 19.57 -10.08
CA GLY A 38 22.65 20.18 -8.97
C GLY A 38 21.75 20.88 -7.94
N HIS A 39 20.46 20.54 -7.90
CA HIS A 39 19.53 21.06 -6.91
C HIS A 39 19.70 20.34 -5.57
N ASP A 40 19.34 21.02 -4.48
CA ASP A 40 19.16 20.34 -3.20
C ASP A 40 18.02 19.31 -3.30
N ILE A 41 18.30 18.09 -2.85
CA ILE A 41 17.40 16.94 -2.91
C ILE A 41 16.89 16.49 -1.54
N GLU A 42 17.30 17.14 -0.44
CA GLU A 42 16.99 16.66 0.92
C GLU A 42 15.48 16.48 1.13
N SER A 43 14.69 17.49 0.76
CA SER A 43 13.23 17.44 0.85
C SER A 43 12.61 16.38 -0.07
N ALA A 44 13.16 16.18 -1.26
CA ALA A 44 12.66 15.19 -2.22
C ALA A 44 12.93 13.75 -1.74
N VAL A 45 14.10 13.52 -1.11
CA VAL A 45 14.48 12.25 -0.48
C VAL A 45 13.65 12.00 0.77
N ALA A 46 13.40 13.01 1.60
CA ALA A 46 12.54 12.91 2.77
C ALA A 46 11.11 12.49 2.38
N LEU A 47 10.55 13.10 1.33
CA LEU A 47 9.25 12.71 0.80
C LEU A 47 9.25 11.25 0.30
N LEU A 48 10.31 10.83 -0.41
CA LEU A 48 10.45 9.45 -0.87
C LEU A 48 10.45 8.46 0.30
N LYS A 49 11.13 8.80 1.40
CA LYS A 49 11.15 7.98 2.62
C LYS A 49 9.75 7.88 3.24
N SER A 50 9.03 8.98 3.36
CA SER A 50 7.65 8.97 3.89
C SER A 50 6.70 8.16 3.02
N LEU A 51 6.81 8.24 1.69
CA LEU A 51 6.00 7.44 0.76
C LEU A 51 6.27 5.94 0.91
N ARG A 52 7.53 5.54 1.13
CA ARG A 52 7.88 4.14 1.40
C ARG A 52 7.27 3.65 2.72
N GLY A 53 7.40 4.42 3.79
CA GLY A 53 6.77 4.07 5.08
C GLY A 53 5.25 3.95 4.99
N ALA A 54 4.59 4.84 4.24
CA ALA A 54 3.17 4.75 3.97
C ALA A 54 2.80 3.47 3.19
N LEU A 55 3.58 3.10 2.17
CA LEU A 55 3.36 1.87 1.41
C LEU A 55 3.52 0.61 2.27
N GLU A 56 4.52 0.60 3.16
CA GLU A 56 4.72 -0.48 4.13
C GLU A 56 3.51 -0.64 5.05
N ALA A 57 3.02 0.47 5.62
CA ALA A 57 1.83 0.47 6.47
C ALA A 57 0.57 -0.02 5.73
N MET A 58 0.36 0.43 4.48
CA MET A 58 -0.76 -0.05 3.65
C MET A 58 -0.65 -1.54 3.34
N THR A 59 0.57 -2.02 3.06
CA THR A 59 0.81 -3.45 2.80
C THR A 59 0.55 -4.29 4.05
N ALA A 60 1.00 -3.84 5.22
CA ALA A 60 0.70 -4.50 6.49
C ALA A 60 -0.82 -4.53 6.77
N HIS A 61 -1.52 -3.42 6.53
CA HIS A 61 -2.97 -3.35 6.69
C HIS A 61 -3.70 -4.33 5.77
N ARG A 62 -3.27 -4.46 4.51
CA ARG A 62 -3.83 -5.45 3.56
C ARG A 62 -3.75 -6.88 4.11
N VAL A 63 -2.60 -7.26 4.67
CA VAL A 63 -2.41 -8.59 5.27
C VAL A 63 -3.42 -8.86 6.39
N LEU A 64 -3.67 -7.87 7.25
CA LEU A 64 -4.67 -8.00 8.32
C LEU A 64 -6.09 -8.23 7.76
N ILE A 65 -6.46 -7.55 6.67
CA ILE A 65 -7.74 -7.78 6.02
C ILE A 65 -7.79 -9.20 5.43
N GLU A 66 -6.72 -9.69 4.81
CA GLU A 66 -6.67 -11.06 4.27
C GLU A 66 -6.84 -12.12 5.37
N GLU A 67 -6.17 -11.94 6.50
CA GLU A 67 -6.30 -12.82 7.67
C GLU A 67 -7.74 -12.82 8.20
N HIS A 68 -8.38 -11.64 8.25
CA HIS A 68 -9.77 -11.51 8.66
C HIS A 68 -10.73 -12.21 7.70
N VAL A 69 -10.56 -12.03 6.38
CA VAL A 69 -11.34 -12.72 5.36
C VAL A 69 -11.18 -14.24 5.46
N ALA A 70 -9.95 -14.73 5.61
CA ALA A 70 -9.69 -16.17 5.78
C ALA A 70 -10.32 -16.73 7.06
N HIS A 71 -10.38 -15.95 8.13
CA HIS A 71 -11.10 -16.33 9.35
C HIS A 71 -12.61 -16.45 9.10
N LEU A 72 -13.24 -15.44 8.48
CA LEU A 72 -14.67 -15.44 8.16
C LEU A 72 -15.06 -16.61 7.23
N GLN A 73 -14.23 -16.91 6.22
CA GLN A 73 -14.45 -18.04 5.31
C GLN A 73 -14.40 -19.40 6.03
N ARG A 74 -13.46 -19.57 6.97
CA ARG A 74 -13.36 -20.80 7.79
C ARG A 74 -14.55 -20.94 8.74
N GLY A 75 -15.01 -19.84 9.33
CA GLY A 75 -16.22 -19.80 10.16
C GLY A 75 -17.48 -20.21 9.39
N ARG A 76 -17.59 -19.81 8.11
CA ARG A 76 -18.73 -20.16 7.24
C ARG A 76 -18.73 -21.61 6.74
N LYS A 77 -17.56 -22.28 6.74
CA LYS A 77 -17.39 -23.68 6.28
C LYS A 77 -17.66 -24.73 7.37
N LYS A 78 -18.04 -24.35 8.59
CA LYS A 78 -18.59 -25.27 9.60
C LYS A 78 -20.13 -25.20 9.65
N PRO A 79 -20.85 -25.96 8.83
CA PRO A 79 -22.05 -26.65 9.28
C PRO A 79 -21.65 -28.02 9.88
N SER A 80 -22.48 -28.48 10.82
CA SER A 80 -22.33 -29.68 11.68
C SER A 80 -21.75 -30.93 11.02
#